data_AF-A0A4R2IND8-F1
#
_entry.id   AF-A0A4R2IND8-F1
#
_cell.length_a   1.000
_cell.length_b   1.000
_cell.length_c   1.000
_cell.angle_alpha   90.00
_cell.angle_beta   90.00
_cell.angle_gamma   90.00
#
_symmetry.space_group_name_H-M   'P 1'
#
loop_
_entity.id
_entity.type
_entity.pdbx_description
1 polymer ?
#
loop_
_entity_poly.entity_id
_entity_poly.type
_entity_poly.pdbx_seq_one_letter_code
_entity_poly.pdbx_strand_id
1 'polypeptide(L)'
;MVMSFEPKTVVILGGEPLIATKDWANPFIAVNYSRLLRRLGVRTVGVGHFFTLDRARFAGDFDAVLGGEPTIAIVDAVTGARSGYISPTPIPLDVCQPTPQSRPHSTATTRR
;
A
#
# COMPACT_ATOMS: atom_id res chain seq x y z
N MET A 1 -12.74 -9.70 24.62
CA MET A 1 -13.53 -8.90 23.66
C MET A 1 -13.08 -9.34 22.27
N VAL A 2 -13.77 -10.31 21.67
CA VAL A 2 -13.51 -10.74 20.29
C VAL A 2 -14.26 -9.77 19.39
N MET A 3 -13.55 -8.81 18.81
CA MET A 3 -14.11 -8.06 17.69
C MET A 3 -14.03 -8.95 16.46
N SER A 4 -15.15 -9.58 16.10
CA SER A 4 -15.28 -10.24 14.80
C SER A 4 -15.33 -9.15 13.74
N PHE A 5 -14.16 -8.76 13.25
CA PHE A 5 -14.07 -8.00 12.02
C PHE A 5 -14.19 -9.04 10.90
N GLU A 6 -15.27 -8.99 10.12
CA GLU A 6 -15.46 -9.80 8.92
C GLU A 6 -15.08 -8.95 7.69
N PRO A 7 -13.78 -8.75 7.41
CA PRO A 7 -13.38 -7.93 6.29
C PRO A 7 -13.79 -8.61 4.98
N LYS A 8 -14.46 -7.86 4.10
CA LYS A 8 -14.72 -8.31 2.72
C LYS A 8 -13.46 -8.26 1.86
N THR A 9 -12.58 -7.30 2.15
CA THR A 9 -11.34 -7.08 1.42
C THR A 9 -10.20 -6.77 2.39
N VAL A 10 -9.02 -7.31 2.14
CA VAL A 10 -7.77 -7.01 2.86
C VAL A 10 -6.71 -6.55 1.88
N VAL A 11 -6.01 -5.46 2.22
CA VAL A 11 -4.85 -4.96 1.49
C VAL A 11 -3.59 -5.45 2.19
N ILE A 12 -2.69 -6.10 1.46
CA ILE A 12 -1.46 -6.69 2.00
C ILE A 12 -0.25 -6.03 1.33
N LEU A 13 0.59 -5.41 2.16
CA LEU A 13 1.81 -4.77 1.71
C LEU A 13 2.96 -5.79 1.61
N GLY A 14 3.53 -5.94 0.42
CA GLY A 14 4.83 -6.56 0.19
C GLY A 14 5.87 -5.47 -0.02
N GLY A 15 6.78 -5.32 0.94
CA GLY A 15 7.88 -4.36 0.90
C GLY A 15 9.13 -4.95 0.27
N GLU A 16 10.28 -4.40 0.65
CA GLU A 16 11.57 -4.73 0.07
C GLU A 16 12.22 -5.91 0.81
N PRO A 17 12.39 -7.10 0.18
CA PRO A 17 13.06 -8.23 0.83
C PRO A 17 14.56 -8.04 1.01
N LEU A 18 15.14 -6.94 0.48
CA LEU A 18 16.58 -6.66 0.51
C LEU A 18 17.10 -6.16 1.88
N ILE A 19 16.20 -5.82 2.82
CA ILE A 19 16.61 -5.56 4.21
C ILE A 19 16.68 -6.90 4.94
N ALA A 20 17.85 -7.54 4.85
CA ALA A 20 18.12 -8.89 5.35
C ALA A 20 17.85 -9.13 6.85
N THR A 21 17.61 -8.08 7.64
CA THR A 21 17.49 -8.17 9.11
C THR A 21 16.05 -8.08 9.64
N LYS A 22 15.04 -7.92 8.78
CA LYS A 22 13.63 -7.94 9.21
C LYS A 22 12.76 -8.63 8.18
N ASP A 23 12.03 -9.68 8.58
CA ASP A 23 10.95 -10.33 7.81
C ASP A 23 9.76 -9.40 7.49
N TRP A 24 9.90 -8.10 7.80
CA TRP A 24 8.87 -7.11 7.65
C TRP A 24 8.62 -6.89 6.16
N ALA A 25 7.36 -7.07 5.78
CA ALA A 25 6.89 -6.89 4.42
C ALA A 25 7.50 -7.90 3.41
N ASN A 26 7.90 -9.09 3.85
CA ASN A 26 8.33 -10.15 2.94
C ASN A 26 7.18 -10.55 1.98
N PRO A 27 7.39 -10.48 0.65
CA PRO A 27 6.36 -10.77 -0.35
C PRO A 27 5.84 -12.21 -0.29
N PHE A 28 6.67 -13.18 0.11
CA PHE A 28 6.25 -14.58 0.23
C PHE A 28 5.35 -14.81 1.45
N ILE A 29 5.59 -14.10 2.55
CA ILE A 29 4.71 -14.10 3.71
C ILE A 29 3.36 -13.48 3.34
N ALA A 30 3.37 -12.36 2.61
CA ALA A 30 2.16 -11.71 2.10
C ALA A 30 1.32 -12.65 1.22
N VAL A 31 1.95 -13.39 0.31
CA VAL A 31 1.30 -14.43 -0.52
C VAL A 31 0.66 -15.52 0.35
N ASN A 32 1.36 -15.99 1.38
CA ASN A 32 0.82 -17.02 2.26
C ASN A 32 -0.47 -16.55 2.97
N TYR A 33 -0.46 -15.34 3.54
CA TYR A 33 -1.67 -14.76 4.15
C TYR A 33 -2.78 -14.55 3.13
N SER A 34 -2.44 -14.07 1.93
CA SER A 34 -3.42 -13.89 0.87
C SER A 34 -4.16 -15.18 0.56
N ARG A 35 -3.43 -16.29 0.38
CA ARG A 35 -4.02 -17.61 0.10
C ARG A 35 -4.92 -18.11 1.23
N LEU A 36 -4.55 -17.87 2.48
CA LEU A 36 -5.36 -18.25 3.65
C LEU A 36 -6.66 -17.44 3.72
N LEU A 37 -6.57 -16.12 3.55
CA LEU A 37 -7.72 -15.21 3.58
C LEU A 37 -8.71 -15.51 2.43
N ARG A 38 -8.21 -15.77 1.23
CA ARG A 38 -9.05 -16.11 0.07
C ARG A 38 -9.83 -17.41 0.25
N ARG A 39 -9.27 -18.40 0.98
CA ARG A 39 -10.00 -19.63 1.35
C ARG A 39 -11.19 -19.36 2.28
N LEU A 40 -11.16 -18.24 3.00
CA LEU A 40 -12.25 -17.77 3.85
C LEU A 40 -13.22 -16.85 3.09
N GLY A 41 -13.09 -16.72 1.77
CA GLY A 41 -13.91 -15.83 0.95
C GLY A 41 -13.54 -14.35 1.05
N VAL A 42 -12.41 -14.02 1.69
CA VAL A 42 -11.93 -12.64 1.80
C VAL A 42 -11.15 -12.28 0.54
N ARG A 43 -11.53 -11.18 -0.11
CA ARG A 43 -10.80 -10.64 -1.25
C ARG A 43 -9.44 -10.09 -0.82
N THR A 44 -8.39 -10.33 -1.59
CA THR A 44 -7.05 -9.83 -1.25
C THR A 44 -6.46 -8.97 -2.35
N VAL A 45 -5.85 -7.86 -1.93
CA VAL A 45 -5.17 -6.90 -2.80
C VAL A 45 -3.72 -6.80 -2.37
N GLY A 46 -2.80 -7.18 -3.25
CA GLY A 46 -1.36 -7.01 -3.04
C GLY A 46 -0.91 -5.61 -3.44
N VAL A 47 -0.13 -4.95 -2.60
CA VAL A 47 0.51 -3.65 -2.92
C VAL A 47 1.99 -3.78 -2.61
N GLY A 48 2.86 -3.35 -3.51
CA GLY A 48 4.29 -3.46 -3.28
C GLY A 48 5.15 -3.37 -4.53
N HIS A 49 6.33 -2.76 -4.38
CA HIS A 49 7.31 -2.70 -5.47
C HIS A 49 7.73 -4.11 -5.93
N PHE A 50 7.91 -5.04 -4.98
CA PHE A 50 8.36 -6.39 -5.30
C PHE A 50 7.37 -7.19 -6.17
N PHE A 51 6.06 -7.02 -5.97
CA PHE A 51 5.06 -7.65 -6.83
C PHE A 51 5.10 -7.13 -8.27
N THR A 52 5.68 -5.94 -8.47
CA THR A 52 5.88 -5.35 -9.80
C THR A 52 7.14 -5.87 -10.48
N LEU A 53 8.19 -6.20 -9.71
CA LEU A 53 9.45 -6.74 -10.23
C LEU A 53 9.28 -8.15 -10.80
N ASP A 54 8.50 -9.00 -10.15
CA ASP A 54 8.21 -10.37 -10.61
C ASP A 54 6.70 -10.63 -10.74
N ARG A 55 6.07 -9.91 -11.69
CA ARG A 55 4.61 -9.96 -11.88
C ARG A 55 4.11 -11.37 -12.18
N ALA A 56 4.85 -12.12 -12.99
CA ALA A 56 4.47 -13.46 -13.42
C ALA A 56 4.35 -14.40 -12.22
N ARG A 57 5.27 -14.29 -11.25
CA ARG A 57 5.24 -15.11 -10.04
C ARG A 57 4.02 -14.89 -9.16
N PHE A 58 3.53 -13.65 -9.09
CA PHE A 58 2.47 -13.22 -8.16
C PHE A 58 1.09 -13.05 -8.79
N ALA A 59 0.96 -13.20 -10.12
CA ALA A 59 -0.28 -12.95 -10.87
C ALA A 59 -1.52 -13.74 -10.38
N GLY A 60 -1.32 -14.88 -9.71
CA GLY A 60 -2.39 -15.70 -9.13
C GLY A 60 -2.49 -15.67 -7.61
N ASP A 61 -1.56 -14.99 -6.94
CA ASP A 61 -1.46 -15.04 -5.48
C ASP A 61 -2.41 -14.07 -4.77
N PHE A 62 -2.99 -13.11 -5.50
CA PHE A 62 -3.96 -12.13 -5.03
C PHE A 62 -5.13 -12.02 -6.02
N ASP A 63 -6.28 -11.48 -5.59
CA ASP A 63 -7.36 -11.16 -6.54
C ASP A 63 -7.04 -9.92 -7.37
N ALA A 64 -6.26 -8.99 -6.81
CA ALA A 64 -5.65 -7.88 -7.53
C ALA A 64 -4.25 -7.56 -6.98
N VAL A 65 -3.36 -7.06 -7.85
CA VAL A 65 -2.04 -6.54 -7.48
C VAL A 65 -1.91 -5.14 -8.04
N LEU A 66 -1.65 -4.16 -7.17
CA LEU A 66 -1.34 -2.80 -7.60
C LEU A 66 0.16 -2.63 -7.78
N GLY A 67 0.54 -2.03 -8.91
CA GLY A 67 1.92 -1.61 -9.12
C GLY A 67 2.38 -0.64 -8.04
N GLY A 68 3.64 -0.74 -7.65
CA GLY A 68 4.20 -0.21 -6.39
C GLY A 68 4.20 1.30 -6.17
N GLU A 69 3.47 2.08 -6.95
CA GLU A 69 3.30 3.53 -6.77
C GLU A 69 1.91 3.85 -6.17
N PRO A 70 1.80 4.85 -5.28
CA PRO A 70 0.51 5.35 -4.82
C PRO A 70 -0.38 5.74 -6.00
N THR A 71 -1.59 5.19 -6.04
CA THR A 71 -2.50 5.32 -7.18
C THR A 71 -3.96 5.38 -6.73
N ILE A 72 -4.77 6.18 -7.42
CA ILE A 72 -6.23 6.20 -7.23
C ILE A 72 -6.89 4.86 -7.57
N ALA A 73 -6.23 4.04 -8.38
CA ALA A 73 -6.72 2.72 -8.80
C ALA A 73 -6.85 1.71 -7.63
N ILE A 74 -6.38 2.05 -6.42
CA ILE A 74 -6.64 1.26 -5.22
C ILE A 74 -8.14 1.10 -4.95
N VAL A 75 -8.96 2.10 -5.27
CA VAL A 75 -10.41 2.04 -5.07
C VAL A 75 -11.04 0.93 -5.92
N ASP A 76 -10.66 0.84 -7.20
CA ASP A 76 -11.12 -0.21 -8.10
C ASP A 76 -10.71 -1.61 -7.63
N ALA A 77 -9.49 -1.72 -7.09
CA ALA A 77 -8.96 -2.97 -6.56
C ALA A 77 -9.74 -3.42 -5.32
N VAL A 78 -10.01 -2.50 -4.39
CA VAL A 78 -10.69 -2.77 -3.12
C VAL A 78 -12.18 -3.07 -3.31
N THR A 79 -12.85 -2.33 -4.20
CA THR A 79 -14.28 -2.53 -4.52
C THR A 79 -14.54 -3.77 -5.38
N GLY A 80 -13.49 -4.32 -6.01
CA GLY A 80 -13.62 -5.49 -6.89
C GLY A 80 -13.96 -5.15 -8.34
N ALA A 81 -13.98 -3.87 -8.72
CA ALA A 81 -14.20 -3.44 -10.09
C ALA A 81 -13.08 -3.90 -11.04
N ARG A 82 -11.86 -4.14 -10.52
CA ARG A 82 -10.71 -4.63 -11.30
C ARG A 82 -9.99 -5.78 -10.59
N SER A 83 -9.43 -6.70 -11.36
CA SER A 83 -8.67 -7.86 -10.89
C SER A 83 -7.35 -8.03 -11.66
N GLY A 84 -6.49 -8.92 -11.16
CA GLY A 84 -5.17 -9.15 -11.75
C GLY A 84 -4.22 -7.98 -11.50
N TYR A 85 -3.27 -7.78 -12.41
CA TYR A 85 -2.30 -6.68 -12.29
C TYR A 85 -2.93 -5.35 -12.73
N ILE A 86 -2.89 -4.37 -11.84
CA ILE A 86 -3.38 -3.01 -12.06
C ILE A 86 -2.15 -2.10 -12.15
N SER A 87 -1.91 -1.58 -13.35
CA SER A 87 -0.83 -0.62 -13.58
C SER A 87 -1.08 0.65 -12.76
N PRO A 88 -0.04 1.23 -12.14
CA PRO A 88 -0.20 2.40 -11.30
C PRO A 88 -0.56 3.63 -12.15
N THR A 89 -1.39 4.50 -11.60
CA THR A 89 -1.67 5.84 -12.11
C THR A 89 -1.31 6.81 -11.00
N PRO A 90 -0.10 7.39 -11.04
CA PRO A 90 0.42 8.20 -9.94
C PRO A 90 -0.52 9.33 -9.55
N ILE A 91 -0.69 9.54 -8.25
CA ILE A 91 -1.44 10.69 -7.74
C ILE A 91 -0.59 11.96 -7.99
N PRO A 92 -1.14 13.04 -8.60
CA PRO A 92 -0.43 14.30 -8.74
C PRO A 92 0.04 14.81 -7.37
N LEU A 93 1.32 15.17 -7.25
CA LEU A 93 1.91 15.62 -5.98
C LEU A 93 1.48 17.04 -5.59
N ASP A 94 0.88 17.77 -6.53
CA ASP A 94 0.47 19.17 -6.38
C ASP A 94 -0.76 19.35 -5.46
N VAL A 95 -1.35 18.25 -4.97
CA VAL A 95 -2.61 18.23 -4.20
C VAL A 95 -2.39 18.63 -2.73
N CYS A 96 -1.17 18.51 -2.21
CA CYS A 96 -0.80 19.04 -0.89
C CYS A 96 -0.20 20.44 -1.04
N GLN A 97 -1.04 21.48 -1.05
CA GLN A 97 -0.51 22.83 -0.91
C GLN A 97 0.21 22.95 0.44
N PRO A 98 1.46 23.41 0.48
CA PRO A 98 2.13 23.66 1.75
C PRO A 98 1.36 24.75 2.49
N THR A 99 0.93 24.44 3.72
CA THR A 99 0.34 25.44 4.62
C THR A 99 1.29 26.63 4.69
N PRO A 100 0.81 27.89 4.52
CA PRO A 100 1.67 29.05 4.59
C PRO A 100 2.43 29.05 5.92
N GLN A 101 3.76 28.96 5.86
CA GLN A 101 4.60 29.09 7.05
C GLN A 101 4.31 30.44 7.69
N SER A 102 3.82 30.43 8.93
CA SER A 102 3.68 31.64 9.73
C SER A 102 5.04 32.32 9.87
N ARG A 103 5.07 33.62 9.55
CA ARG A 103 6.27 34.46 9.51
C ARG A 103 7.12 34.29 10.80
N PRO A 104 8.46 34.26 10.70
CA PRO A 104 9.29 34.22 11.90
C PRO A 104 9.08 35.47 12.75
N HIS A 105 8.87 35.27 14.05
CA HIS A 105 8.87 36.35 15.04
C HIS A 105 10.23 37.06 15.03
N SER A 106 10.23 38.33 14.64
CA SER A 106 11.34 39.26 14.82
C SER A 106 11.65 39.40 16.32
N THR A 107 12.71 38.76 16.79
CA THR A 107 13.26 39.04 18.12
C THR A 107 13.98 40.38 18.10
N ALA A 108 13.37 41.37 18.76
CA ALA A 108 14.01 42.66 19.04
C ALA A 108 15.27 42.43 19.86
N THR A 109 16.40 42.86 19.32
CA THR A 109 17.72 42.82 19.98
C THR A 109 17.78 43.95 21.00
N THR A 110 17.87 43.60 22.28
CA THR A 110 18.24 44.48 23.39
C THR A 110 19.59 45.13 23.10
N ARG A 111 19.64 46.46 22.93
CA ARG A 111 20.86 47.25 23.10
C ARG A 111 20.93 47.77 24.54
N ARG A 112 22.17 47.71 25.04
CA ARG A 112 22.64 48.06 26.39
C ARG A 112 22.24 49.44 26.86
#